data_AF-A0A965EQF1-F1
#
_entry.id   AF-A0A965EQF1-F1
#
_cell.length_a   1.000
_cell.length_b   1.000
_cell.length_c   1.000
_cell.angle_alpha   90.00
_cell.angle_beta   90.00
_cell.angle_gamma   90.00
#
_symmetry.space_group_name_H-M   'P 1'
#
loop_
_entity.id
_entity.type
_entity.pdbx_description
1 polymer ?
#
loop_
_entity_poly.entity_id
_entity_poly.type
_entity_poly.pdbx_seq_one_letter_code
_entity_poly.pdbx_strand_id
1 'polypeptide(L)' 'NFPQGRMTDHRINMTLYKLDQILAGDLDETIDALISDAQATLLAEMGQ' A
#
# COMPACT_ATOMS: atom_id res chain seq x y z
N ASN A 1 10.75 2.32 -7.93
CA ASN A 1 11.52 3.44 -8.51
C ASN A 1 12.87 3.52 -7.82
N PHE A 2 13.87 2.87 -8.42
CA PHE A 2 15.20 2.68 -7.82
C PHE A 2 15.99 3.99 -7.60
N PRO A 3 16.10 4.92 -8.57
CA PRO A 3 16.84 6.18 -8.34
C PRO A 3 16.33 7.03 -7.18
N GLN A 4 15.06 6.88 -6.81
CA GLN A 4 14.39 7.68 -5.79
C GLN A 4 14.04 6.86 -4.53
N GLY A 5 14.46 5.59 -4.48
CA GLY A 5 14.21 4.71 -3.34
C GLY A 5 12.73 4.54 -2.97
N ARG A 6 11.80 4.71 -3.93
CA ARG A 6 10.36 4.65 -3.66
C ARG A 6 9.62 3.54 -4.36
N MET A 7 8.57 3.06 -3.73
CA MET A 7 7.52 2.23 -4.32
C MET A 7 6.21 3.01 -4.29
N THR A 8 5.45 2.94 -5.38
CA THR A 8 4.10 3.50 -5.43
C THR A 8 3.13 2.37 -5.72
N ASP A 9 2.11 2.21 -4.88
CA ASP A 9 0.97 1.36 -5.14
C ASP A 9 -0.17 2.21 -5.71
N HIS A 10 -0.51 1.97 -6.97
CA HIS A 10 -1.50 2.76 -7.69
C HIS A 10 -2.95 2.40 -7.34
N ARG A 11 -3.20 1.24 -6.71
CA ARG A 11 -4.56 0.83 -6.32
C ARG A 11 -5.15 1.79 -5.29
N ILE A 12 -4.30 2.23 -4.37
CA ILE A 12 -4.66 3.06 -3.22
C ILE A 12 -3.94 4.42 -3.20
N ASN A 13 -3.27 4.78 -4.31
CA ASN A 13 -2.46 6.00 -4.44
C ASN A 13 -1.43 6.21 -3.31
N MET A 14 -0.83 5.13 -2.82
CA MET A 14 0.15 5.16 -1.74
C MET A 14 1.57 5.22 -2.30
N THR A 15 2.44 6.05 -1.72
CA THR A 15 3.87 6.08 -2.06
C THR A 15 4.72 5.93 -0.80
N LEU A 16 5.63 4.97 -0.83
CA LEU A 16 6.55 4.63 0.26
C LEU A 16 7.99 4.88 -0.18
N TYR A 17 8.77 5.61 0.62
CA TYR A 17 10.19 5.92 0.39
C TYR A 17 11.12 4.93 1.09
N LYS A 18 10.80 3.64 0.98
CA LYS A 18 11.51 2.56 1.67
C LYS A 18 11.70 1.34 0.76
N LEU A 19 12.03 1.59 -0.51
CA LEU A 19 12.16 0.53 -1.52
C LEU A 19 13.11 -0.59 -1.10
N ASP A 20 14.25 -0.28 -0.48
CA ASP A 20 15.23 -1.30 -0.10
C ASP A 20 14.70 -2.24 1.00
N GLN A 21 13.92 -1.72 1.95
CA GLN A 21 13.28 -2.52 3.01
C GLN A 21 12.20 -3.43 2.42
N ILE A 22 11.39 -2.88 1.52
CA ILE A 22 10.35 -3.63 0.80
C ILE A 22 10.99 -4.76 -0.01
N LEU A 23 12.10 -4.50 -0.71
CA LEU A 23 12.84 -5.52 -1.45
C LEU A 23 13.51 -6.56 -0.53
N ALA A 24 13.82 -6.20 0.71
CA ALA A 24 14.30 -7.12 1.74
C ALA A 24 13.19 -7.95 2.40
N GLY A 25 11.93 -7.71 2.04
CA GLY A 25 10.76 -8.48 2.53
C GLY A 25 9.94 -7.79 3.61
N ASP A 26 10.26 -6.55 3.99
CA ASP A 26 9.44 -5.74 4.91
C ASP A 26 8.19 -5.22 4.18
N LEU A 27 7.17 -6.09 4.11
CA LEU A 27 5.94 -5.86 3.36
C LEU A 27 4.73 -5.53 4.23
N ASP A 28 4.85 -5.64 5.56
CA ASP A 28 3.72 -5.56 6.50
C ASP A 28 2.92 -4.27 6.31
N GLU A 29 3.58 -3.11 6.31
CA GLU A 29 2.92 -1.82 6.09
C GLU A 29 2.18 -1.74 4.75
N THR A 30 2.73 -2.35 3.70
CA THR A 30 2.09 -2.32 2.37
C THR A 30 0.85 -3.20 2.34
N ILE A 31 0.93 -4.37 2.96
CA ILE A 31 -0.18 -5.33 3.05
C ILE A 31 -1.30 -4.76 3.92
N ASP A 32 -0.97 -4.21 5.09
CA ASP A 32 -1.94 -3.62 6.01
C ASP A 32 -2.68 -2.44 5.37
N ALA A 33 -1.98 -1.57 4.65
CA ALA A 33 -2.61 -0.46 3.93
C ALA A 33 -3.62 -0.95 2.88
N LEU A 34 -3.29 -1.99 2.11
CA LEU A 34 -4.19 -2.58 1.12
C LEU A 34 -5.40 -3.26 1.76
N ILE A 35 -5.20 -3.96 2.88
CA ILE A 35 -6.29 -4.59 3.63
C ILE A 35 -7.23 -3.52 4.18
N SER A 36 -6.69 -2.44 4.76
CA SER A 36 -7.50 -1.35 5.30
C SER A 36 -8.32 -0.65 4.24
N ASP A 37 -7.74 -0.40 3.06
CA ASP A 37 -8.46 0.20 1.94
C ASP A 37 -9.60 -0.71 1.45
N ALA A 38 -9.32 -1.99 1.26
CA ALA A 38 -10.33 -2.97 0.86
C ALA A 38 -11.48 -3.08 1.87
N GLN A 39 -11.18 -3.06 3.17
CA GLN A 39 -12.21 -3.04 4.21
C GLN A 39 -13.06 -1.76 4.17
N ALA A 40 -12.42 -0.61 3.97
CA ALA A 40 -13.13 0.67 3.85
C ALA A 40 -14.05 0.71 2.62
N THR A 41 -13.59 0.19 1.47
CA THR A 41 -14.42 0.06 0.26
C THR A 41 -15.63 -0.84 0.52
N LEU A 42 -15.43 -2.01 1.13
CA LEU A 42 -16.51 -2.94 1.43
C LEU A 42 -17.57 -2.31 2.36
N LEU A 43 -17.12 -1.61 3.41
CA LEU A 43 -18.02 -0.92 4.34
C LEU A 43 -18.82 0.19 3.64
N ALA A 44 -18.19 0.93 2.72
CA ALA A 44 -18.85 1.95 1.93
C ALA A 44 -19.91 1.36 0.99
N GLU A 45 -19.64 0.20 0.39
CA GLU A 45 -20.60 -0.52 -0.46
C GLU A 45 -21.79 -1.09 0.34
N MET A 46 -21.57 -1.60 1.56
CA MET A 46 -22.64 -2.11 2.42
C MET A 46 -23.59 -1.03 2.96
N GLY A 47 -23.14 0.22 3.00
CA GLY A 47 -23.92 1.37 3.47
C GLY A 47 -24.74 2.08 2.38
N GLN A 48 -24.65 1.62 1.12
CA GLN A 48 -25.46 2.09 -0.01
C GLN A 48 -26.64 1.15 -0.29
#